data_AF-A0AAQ3B1D7-F1
#
_entry.id   AF-A0AAQ3B1D7-F1
#
_cell.length_a   1.000
_cell.length_b   1.000
_cell.length_c   1.000
_cell.angle_alpha   90.00
_cell.angle_beta   90.00
_cell.angle_gamma   90.00
#
_symmetry.space_group_name_H-M   'P 1'
#
loop_
_entity.id
_entity.type
_entity.pdbx_description
1 polymer ?
#
loop_
_entity_poly.entity_id
_entity_poly.type
_entity_poly.pdbx_seq_one_letter_code
_entity_poly.pdbx_strand_id
1 'polypeptide(L)'
;MKSKELMQIFELSAKIMSYYKNKDVVYALNDILDMCKNREESSEVQKINNVTYSESSYHDIEVAPFIENVDSMSIDEIYNKLNDRAIFPNIESIKKFALNIGLRGQSRVNRENLIHSIIKFVERSRIDQDISSRVNR
;
A
#
# COMPACT_ATOMS: atom_id res chain seq x y z
N MET A 1 12.75 -7.35 -40.80
CA MET A 1 12.38 -6.30 -39.83
C MET A 1 12.32 -4.97 -40.56
N LYS A 2 11.22 -4.22 -40.45
CA LYS A 2 11.11 -2.91 -41.12
C LYS A 2 11.94 -1.88 -40.35
N SER A 3 12.53 -0.90 -41.04
CA SER A 3 13.34 0.17 -40.41
C SER A 3 12.61 0.86 -39.24
N LYS A 4 11.29 1.04 -39.38
CA LYS A 4 10.41 1.57 -38.33
C LYS A 4 10.39 0.73 -37.06
N GLU A 5 10.35 -0.59 -37.18
CA GLU A 5 10.34 -1.52 -36.04
C GLU A 5 11.70 -1.50 -35.31
N LEU A 6 12.79 -1.43 -36.07
CA LEU A 6 14.14 -1.34 -35.51
C LEU A 6 14.32 -0.03 -34.73
N MET A 7 13.84 1.09 -35.28
CA MET A 7 13.89 2.38 -34.61
C MET A 7 13.08 2.40 -33.31
N GLN A 8 11.91 1.77 -33.31
CA GLN A 8 11.09 1.62 -32.10
C GLN A 8 11.82 0.82 -31.02
N ILE A 9 12.54 -0.25 -31.39
CA ILE A 9 13.33 -1.02 -30.42
C ILE A 9 14.47 -0.20 -29.84
N PHE A 10 15.16 0.61 -30.65
CA PHE A 10 16.20 1.50 -30.14
C PHE A 10 15.64 2.57 -29.20
N GLU A 11 14.48 3.14 -29.51
CA GLU A 11 13.83 4.12 -28.65
C GLU A 11 13.40 3.51 -27.31
N LEU A 12 12.83 2.30 -27.35
CA LEU A 12 12.42 1.57 -26.14
C LEU A 12 13.63 1.14 -25.30
N SER A 13 14.68 0.62 -25.92
CA SER A 13 15.91 0.25 -25.20
C SER A 13 16.59 1.46 -24.57
N ALA A 14 16.66 2.61 -25.26
CA ALA A 14 17.17 3.85 -24.67
C ALA A 14 16.35 4.32 -23.47
N LYS A 15 15.00 4.24 -23.56
CA LYS A 15 14.11 4.55 -22.43
C LYS A 15 14.36 3.63 -21.24
N ILE A 16 14.49 2.32 -21.46
CA ILE A 16 14.81 1.36 -20.39
C ILE A 16 16.16 1.70 -19.77
N MET A 17 17.20 1.90 -20.59
CA MET A 17 18.56 2.20 -20.12
C MET A 17 18.65 3.52 -19.35
N SER A 18 17.74 4.46 -19.55
CA SER A 18 17.69 5.71 -18.76
C SER A 18 17.46 5.47 -17.26
N TYR A 19 16.84 4.34 -16.89
CA TYR A 19 16.64 3.93 -15.50
C TYR A 19 17.83 3.16 -14.92
N TYR A 20 18.73 2.65 -15.76
CA TYR A 20 19.89 1.84 -15.39
C TYR A 20 21.20 2.63 -15.55
N LYS A 21 21.45 3.55 -14.61
CA LYS A 21 22.67 4.39 -14.63
C LYS A 21 23.93 3.52 -14.47
N ASN A 22 24.91 3.70 -15.35
CA ASN A 22 26.20 3.01 -15.32
C ASN A 22 26.13 1.48 -15.41
N LYS A 23 25.06 0.95 -15.99
CA LYS A 23 24.91 -0.48 -16.29
C LYS A 23 24.82 -0.67 -17.79
N ASP A 24 25.18 -1.85 -18.25
CA ASP A 24 25.04 -2.22 -19.66
C ASP A 24 23.65 -2.81 -19.94
N VAL A 25 23.37 -2.99 -21.24
CA VAL A 25 22.08 -3.53 -21.71
C VAL A 25 21.88 -4.98 -21.24
N VAL A 26 22.96 -5.74 -21.06
CA VAL A 26 22.92 -7.13 -20.62
C VAL A 26 22.44 -7.22 -19.17
N TYR A 27 22.96 -6.35 -18.31
CA TYR A 27 22.54 -6.23 -16.93
C TYR A 27 21.06 -5.85 -16.83
N ALA A 28 20.63 -4.81 -17.56
CA ALA A 28 19.23 -4.38 -17.56
C ALA A 28 18.29 -5.49 -18.03
N LEU A 29 18.70 -6.26 -19.05
CA LEU A 29 17.92 -7.40 -19.53
C LEU A 29 17.80 -8.51 -18.49
N ASN A 30 18.91 -8.89 -17.86
CA ASN A 30 18.92 -9.93 -16.84
C ASN A 30 18.08 -9.53 -15.62
N ASP A 31 18.17 -8.29 -15.17
CA ASP A 31 17.37 -7.77 -14.06
C ASP A 31 15.87 -7.84 -14.36
N ILE A 32 15.47 -7.44 -15.58
CA ILE A 32 14.08 -7.57 -16.04
C ILE A 32 13.64 -9.04 -16.10
N LEU A 33 14.49 -9.94 -16.58
CA LEU A 33 14.18 -11.37 -16.64
C LEU A 33 14.05 -11.98 -15.24
N ASP A 34 14.88 -11.57 -14.29
CA ASP A 34 14.80 -12.03 -12.91
C ASP A 34 13.53 -11.52 -12.22
N MET A 35 13.12 -10.27 -12.47
CA MET A 35 11.81 -9.75 -12.03
C MET A 35 10.64 -10.56 -12.60
N CYS A 36 10.74 -11.04 -13.85
CA CYS A 36 9.73 -11.88 -14.48
C CYS A 36 9.70 -13.30 -13.92
N LYS A 37 10.86 -13.93 -13.67
CA LYS A 37 10.95 -15.27 -13.08
C LYS A 37 10.40 -15.31 -11.64
N ASN A 38 10.73 -14.28 -10.85
CA ASN A 38 10.22 -14.13 -9.49
C ASN A 38 8.69 -13.96 -9.44
N ARG A 39 8.04 -13.59 -10.56
CA ARG A 39 6.58 -13.57 -10.73
C ARG A 39 6.00 -14.95 -11.09
N GLU A 40 6.74 -15.78 -11.81
CA GLU A 40 6.26 -17.11 -12.21
C GLU A 40 6.29 -18.10 -11.03
N GLU A 41 7.32 -18.05 -10.18
CA GLU A 41 7.40 -18.89 -8.97
C GLU A 41 6.34 -18.53 -7.89
N SER A 42 5.75 -17.34 -7.97
CA SER A 42 4.64 -16.92 -7.10
C SER A 42 3.25 -17.18 -7.69
N SER A 43 3.16 -17.82 -8.87
CA SER A 43 1.90 -18.02 -9.60
C SER A 43 1.32 -19.44 -9.55
N GLU A 44 1.95 -20.39 -8.86
CA GLU A 44 1.42 -21.75 -8.66
C GLU A 44 0.58 -21.90 -7.38
N VAL A 45 -0.37 -21.00 -7.11
CA VAL A 45 -1.49 -21.32 -6.19
C VAL A 45 -2.81 -20.74 -6.73
N GLN A 46 -3.60 -21.65 -7.30
CA GLN A 46 -5.06 -21.68 -7.39
C GLN A 46 -5.81 -20.59 -8.17
N LYS A 47 -6.24 -20.99 -9.37
CA LYS A 47 -7.48 -20.52 -10.01
C LYS A 47 -8.70 -20.86 -9.13
N ILE A 48 -9.30 -19.89 -8.46
CA ILE A 48 -10.75 -19.88 -8.21
C ILE A 48 -11.28 -18.45 -8.43
N ASN A 49 -12.38 -18.37 -9.18
CA ASN A 49 -13.04 -17.18 -9.66
C ASN A 49 -13.49 -16.22 -8.53
N ASN A 50 -13.59 -14.93 -8.91
CA ASN A 50 -14.28 -13.80 -8.29
C ASN A 50 -13.40 -12.80 -7.53
N VAL A 51 -13.29 -11.60 -8.13
CA VAL A 51 -13.16 -10.27 -7.52
C VAL A 51 -12.57 -10.27 -6.11
N THR A 52 -11.25 -10.13 -5.96
CA THR A 52 -10.66 -9.61 -4.72
C THR A 52 -9.28 -9.02 -5.02
N TYR A 53 -9.03 -7.84 -4.47
CA TYR A 53 -7.71 -7.22 -4.38
C TYR A 53 -6.71 -8.25 -3.83
N SER A 54 -5.78 -8.75 -4.65
CA SER A 54 -4.73 -9.63 -4.15
C SER A 54 -3.65 -8.82 -3.44
N GLU A 55 -3.78 -8.79 -2.12
CA GLU A 55 -2.68 -8.69 -1.17
C GLU A 55 -1.55 -9.66 -1.55
N SER A 56 -0.32 -9.17 -1.56
CA SER A 56 0.82 -9.96 -1.06
C SER A 56 2.09 -9.12 -0.93
N SER A 57 2.76 -9.32 0.20
CA SER A 57 4.15 -8.95 0.53
C SER A 57 4.46 -7.53 0.99
N TYR A 58 3.68 -7.01 1.95
CA TYR A 58 4.30 -6.20 3.01
C TYR A 58 3.72 -6.71 4.30
N HIS A 59 4.60 -7.19 5.20
CA HIS A 59 4.33 -7.81 6.48
C HIS A 59 2.86 -7.75 6.92
N ASP A 60 2.29 -8.91 7.23
CA ASP A 60 1.28 -9.03 8.30
C ASP A 60 1.92 -8.51 9.59
N ILE A 61 2.13 -7.19 9.67
CA ILE A 61 2.20 -6.48 10.93
C ILE A 61 0.90 -6.86 11.61
N GLU A 62 0.96 -7.20 12.89
CA GLU A 62 -0.19 -7.39 13.76
C GLU A 62 -1.03 -6.09 13.82
N VAL A 63 -1.71 -5.75 12.73
CA VAL A 63 -2.64 -4.63 12.62
C VAL A 63 -4.01 -5.06 13.12
N ALA A 64 -4.32 -6.37 13.12
CA ALA A 64 -5.57 -6.91 13.63
C ALA A 64 -5.78 -6.58 15.13
N PRO A 65 -4.81 -6.80 16.05
CA PRO A 65 -4.96 -6.38 17.45
C PRO A 65 -5.06 -4.87 17.61
N PHE A 66 -4.47 -4.09 16.70
CA PHE A 66 -4.57 -2.63 16.73
C PHE A 66 -5.98 -2.18 16.33
N ILE A 67 -6.53 -2.72 15.23
CA ILE A 67 -7.90 -2.39 14.77
C ILE A 67 -8.94 -2.69 15.84
N GLU A 68 -8.86 -3.86 16.48
CA GLU A 68 -9.82 -4.25 17.53
C GLU A 68 -9.82 -3.32 18.73
N ASN A 69 -8.69 -2.66 19.02
CA ASN A 69 -8.52 -1.80 20.19
C ASN A 69 -8.48 -0.30 19.85
N VAL A 70 -8.65 0.08 18.57
CA VAL A 70 -8.62 1.49 18.16
C VAL A 70 -9.77 2.29 18.79
N ASP A 71 -10.92 1.66 19.04
CA ASP A 71 -12.05 2.34 19.67
C ASP A 71 -11.82 2.62 21.17
N SER A 72 -10.99 1.82 21.84
CA SER A 72 -10.72 1.93 23.28
C SER A 72 -9.44 2.72 23.62
N MET A 73 -8.53 2.93 22.66
CA MET A 73 -7.29 3.70 22.89
C MET A 73 -7.53 5.22 22.98
N SER A 74 -6.63 5.95 23.62
CA SER A 74 -6.60 7.42 23.52
C SER A 74 -6.14 7.89 22.14
N ILE A 75 -6.49 9.12 21.75
CA ILE A 75 -6.05 9.73 20.49
C ILE A 75 -4.51 9.79 20.43
N ASP A 76 -3.86 10.11 21.55
CA ASP A 76 -2.40 10.21 21.64
C ASP A 76 -1.72 8.85 21.44
N GLU A 77 -2.29 7.76 21.97
CA GLU A 77 -1.79 6.41 21.74
C GLU A 77 -1.92 5.98 20.28
N ILE A 78 -3.05 6.33 19.64
CA ILE A 78 -3.27 6.09 18.21
C ILE A 78 -2.24 6.86 17.38
N TYR A 79 -2.02 8.14 17.69
CA TYR A 79 -1.01 8.96 17.01
C TYR A 79 0.40 8.39 17.16
N ASN A 80 0.78 8.00 18.37
CA ASN A 80 2.10 7.44 18.66
C ASN A 80 2.32 6.11 17.92
N LYS A 81 1.33 5.21 17.92
CA LYS A 81 1.40 3.95 17.19
C LYS A 81 1.47 4.15 15.68
N LEU A 82 0.68 5.06 15.11
CA LEU A 82 0.72 5.37 13.68
C LEU A 82 2.04 6.02 13.25
N ASN A 83 2.74 6.71 14.15
CA ASN A 83 4.06 7.27 13.90
C ASN A 83 5.21 6.30 14.11
N ASP A 84 4.98 5.20 14.84
CA ASP A 84 5.98 4.16 15.01
C ASP A 84 6.31 3.49 13.67
N ARG A 85 7.56 3.61 13.25
CA ARG A 85 8.06 3.02 12.00
C ARG A 85 8.35 1.53 12.13
N ALA A 86 8.45 0.99 13.35
CA ALA A 86 8.52 -0.45 13.57
C ALA A 86 7.17 -1.12 13.24
N ILE A 87 6.05 -0.44 13.57
CA ILE A 87 4.70 -0.93 13.32
C ILE A 87 4.22 -0.52 11.92
N PHE A 88 4.39 0.75 11.53
CA PHE A 88 3.99 1.27 10.22
C PHE A 88 5.19 1.80 9.45
N PRO A 89 5.97 0.92 8.79
CA PRO A 89 7.23 1.29 8.14
C PRO A 89 7.06 2.23 6.95
N ASN A 90 5.97 2.09 6.21
CA ASN A 90 5.70 2.88 5.01
C ASN A 90 4.28 3.48 5.00
N ILE A 91 4.04 4.38 4.05
CA ILE A 91 2.73 5.03 3.89
C ILE A 91 1.66 4.05 3.39
N GLU A 92 2.02 3.03 2.61
CA GLU A 92 1.06 1.99 2.20
C GLU A 92 0.49 1.22 3.41
N SER A 93 1.29 0.97 4.43
CA SER A 93 0.88 0.28 5.67
C SER A 93 -0.22 1.07 6.39
N ILE A 94 -0.05 2.39 6.46
CA ILE A 94 -1.05 3.29 7.05
C ILE A 94 -2.29 3.38 6.16
N LYS A 95 -2.13 3.38 4.84
CA LYS A 95 -3.28 3.36 3.90
C LYS A 95 -4.11 2.08 4.07
N LYS A 96 -3.47 0.93 4.28
CA LYS A 96 -4.17 -0.33 4.59
C LYS A 96 -4.95 -0.22 5.90
N PHE A 97 -4.33 0.30 6.95
CA PHE A 97 -5.03 0.55 8.21
C PHE A 97 -6.25 1.48 8.02
N ALA A 98 -6.08 2.58 7.28
CA ALA A 98 -7.18 3.49 6.93
C ALA A 98 -8.34 2.76 6.22
N LEU A 99 -8.02 1.90 5.25
CA LEU A 99 -9.04 1.10 4.56
C LEU A 99 -9.76 0.14 5.51
N ASN A 100 -9.04 -0.50 6.43
CA ASN A 100 -9.61 -1.45 7.39
C ASN A 100 -10.56 -0.79 8.40
N ILE A 101 -10.31 0.47 8.78
CA ILE A 101 -11.25 1.24 9.63
C ILE A 101 -12.39 1.90 8.82
N GLY A 102 -12.46 1.67 7.49
CA GLY A 102 -13.51 2.23 6.64
C GLY A 102 -13.22 3.65 6.11
N LEU A 103 -12.03 4.19 6.34
CA LEU A 103 -11.61 5.46 5.77
C LEU A 103 -11.16 5.26 4.31
N ARG A 104 -11.98 5.73 3.37
CA ARG A 104 -11.63 5.72 1.94
C ARG A 104 -10.45 6.65 1.68
N GLY A 105 -9.34 6.07 1.22
CA GLY A 105 -8.09 6.80 1.00
C GLY A 105 -8.16 7.82 -0.14
N GLN A 106 -7.39 8.89 0.00
CA GLN A 106 -7.07 9.80 -1.10
C GLN A 106 -5.76 9.37 -1.79
N SER A 107 -5.74 9.45 -3.12
CA SER A 107 -4.67 8.85 -3.95
C SER A 107 -3.27 9.46 -3.68
N ARG A 108 -3.21 10.78 -3.43
CA ARG A 108 -1.96 11.52 -3.13
C ARG A 108 -2.07 12.26 -1.81
N VAL A 109 -1.56 11.66 -0.75
CA VAL A 109 -1.49 12.24 0.59
C VAL A 109 -0.13 11.91 1.19
N ASN A 110 0.47 12.84 1.93
CA ASN A 110 1.69 12.58 2.69
C ASN A 110 1.36 11.78 3.97
N ARG A 111 2.39 11.28 4.67
CA ARG A 111 2.18 10.46 5.88
C ARG A 111 1.42 11.21 6.97
N GLU A 112 1.86 12.42 7.31
CA GLU A 112 1.28 13.25 8.37
C GLU A 112 -0.21 13.54 8.14
N ASN A 113 -0.59 13.94 6.92
CA ASN A 113 -1.98 14.23 6.61
C ASN A 113 -2.85 12.97 6.64
N LEU A 114 -2.28 11.80 6.30
CA LEU A 114 -2.98 10.53 6.39
C LEU A 114 -3.23 10.14 7.85
N ILE A 115 -2.23 10.27 8.72
CA ILE A 115 -2.36 10.05 10.17
C ILE A 115 -3.40 11.00 10.77
N HIS A 116 -3.33 12.29 10.41
CA HIS A 116 -4.30 13.28 10.85
C HIS A 116 -5.73 12.97 10.40
N SER A 117 -5.89 12.46 9.16
CA SER A 117 -7.20 12.06 8.63
C SER A 117 -7.78 10.86 9.38
N ILE A 118 -6.93 9.88 9.72
CA ILE A 118 -7.30 8.72 10.54
C ILE A 118 -7.77 9.18 11.92
N ILE A 119 -7.04 10.07 12.58
CA ILE A 119 -7.41 10.58 13.91
C ILE A 119 -8.77 11.26 13.88
N LYS A 120 -8.98 12.20 12.93
CA LYS A 120 -10.26 12.87 12.77
C LYS A 120 -11.42 11.91 12.50
N PHE A 121 -11.16 10.85 11.75
CA PHE A 121 -12.15 9.83 11.47
C PHE A 121 -12.55 9.07 12.74
N VAL A 122 -11.57 8.64 13.55
CA VAL A 122 -11.83 7.97 14.83
C VAL A 122 -12.57 8.88 15.80
N GLU A 123 -12.15 10.14 15.94
CA GLU A 123 -12.85 11.13 16.79
C GLU A 123 -14.32 11.29 16.39
N ARG A 124 -14.57 11.43 15.08
CA ARG A 124 -15.94 11.56 14.56
C ARG A 124 -16.76 10.31 14.85
N SER A 125 -16.19 9.13 14.63
CA SER A 125 -16.86 7.85 14.91
C SER A 125 -17.27 7.75 16.38
N ARG A 126 -16.42 8.17 17.31
CA ARG A 126 -16.74 8.20 18.75
C ARG A 126 -17.86 9.18 19.07
N ILE A 127 -17.82 10.38 18.50
CA ILE A 127 -18.87 11.39 18.70
C ILE A 127 -20.21 10.86 18.17
N ASP A 128 -20.22 10.24 16.99
CA ASP A 128 -21.43 9.67 16.38
C ASP A 128 -21.99 8.52 17.23
N GLN A 129 -21.13 7.65 17.77
CA GLN A 129 -21.52 6.60 18.73
C GLN A 129 -22.14 7.20 20.00
N ASP A 130 -21.48 8.18 20.61
CA ASP A 130 -21.96 8.87 21.81
C ASP A 130 -23.33 9.52 21.58
N ILE A 131 -23.53 10.19 20.45
CA ILE A 131 -24.82 10.79 20.08
C ILE A 131 -25.88 9.70 19.90
N SER A 132 -25.58 8.63 19.16
CA SER A 132 -26.52 7.52 18.93
C SER A 132 -26.98 6.85 20.23
N SER A 133 -26.06 6.72 21.20
CA SER A 133 -26.34 6.12 22.50
C SER A 133 -27.27 6.97 23.37
N ARG A 134 -27.24 8.30 23.18
CA ARG A 134 -28.12 9.25 23.88
C ARG A 134 -29.51 9.35 23.26
N VAL A 135 -29.65 9.10 21.96
CA VAL A 135 -30.94 9.12 21.25
C VAL A 135 -31.77 7.86 21.54
N ASN A 136 -31.12 6.75 21.89
CA ASN A 136 -31.76 5.46 22.21
C ASN A 136 -32.01 5.25 23.72
N ARG A 137 -31.87 6.29 24.54
CA ARG A 137 -32.26 6.32 25.96
C ARG A 137 -33.48 7.21 26.16
#